data_AF-A0A9E3Z6T6-F1
#
_entry.id   AF-A0A9E3Z6T6-F1
#
_cell.length_a   1.000
_cell.length_b   1.000
_cell.length_c   1.000
_cell.angle_alpha   90.00
_cell.angle_beta   90.00
_cell.angle_gamma   90.00
#
_symmetry.space_group_name_H-M   'P 1'
#
loop_
_entity.id
_entity.type
_entity.pdbx_description
1 polymer ?
#
loop_
_entity_poly.entity_id
_entity_poly.type
_entity_poly.pdbx_seq_one_letter_code
_entity_poly.pdbx_strand_id
1 'polypeptide(L)'
;MRYTLADLAAIPDDPAEEERIRNITDEEIERAVADDSDAQLFWTEEELKTVRLVLPPPKEMISIRLDADVLEWFRSLGKGYQTRINMVLRHFMETRKSD
;
A
#
# COMPACT_ATOMS: atom_id res chain seq x y z
N MET A 1 -3.36 -1.02 -10.57
CA MET A 1 -2.44 -1.62 -11.57
C MET A 1 -1.05 -1.73 -10.93
N ARG A 2 -0.32 -2.85 -11.07
CA ARG A 2 0.95 -3.06 -10.37
C ARG A 2 2.08 -3.16 -11.40
N TYR A 3 2.89 -2.12 -11.51
CA TYR A 3 4.07 -2.11 -12.38
C TYR A 3 5.19 -2.98 -11.78
N THR A 4 5.87 -3.76 -12.62
CA THR A 4 7.09 -4.48 -12.26
C THR A 4 8.32 -3.60 -12.45
N LEU A 5 9.48 -4.01 -11.89
CA LEU A 5 10.73 -3.27 -12.10
C LEU A 5 11.15 -3.23 -13.57
N ALA A 6 10.82 -4.29 -14.33
CA ALA A 6 11.06 -4.33 -15.77
C ALA A 6 10.13 -3.34 -16.51
N ASP A 7 8.87 -3.23 -16.09
CA ASP A 7 7.94 -2.25 -16.67
C ASP A 7 8.41 -0.82 -16.43
N LEU A 8 8.90 -0.51 -15.22
CA LEU A 8 9.44 0.82 -14.90
C LEU A 8 10.71 1.13 -15.70
N ALA A 9 11.59 0.15 -15.88
CA ALA A 9 12.80 0.32 -16.69
C ALA A 9 12.52 0.43 -18.20
N ALA A 10 11.33 0.02 -18.64
CA ALA A 10 10.87 0.14 -20.01
C ALA A 10 10.11 1.45 -20.28
N ILE A 11 9.81 2.25 -19.25
CA ILE A 11 9.29 3.60 -19.43
C ILE A 11 10.43 4.45 -20.03
N PRO A 12 10.25 5.02 -21.23
CA PRO A 12 11.27 5.87 -21.82
C PRO A 12 11.53 7.07 -20.93
N ASP A 13 12.80 7.36 -20.70
CA ASP A 13 13.19 8.66 -20.16
C ASP A 13 13.00 9.70 -21.27
N ASP A 14 12.07 10.63 -21.08
CA ASP A 14 11.81 11.75 -21.98
C ASP A 14 12.23 13.06 -21.29
N PRO A 15 13.47 13.54 -21.54
CA PRO A 15 13.98 14.76 -20.93
C PRO A 15 13.14 16.00 -21.24
N ALA A 16 12.44 16.01 -22.38
CA ALA A 16 11.58 17.14 -22.76
C ALA A 16 10.25 17.12 -21.99
N GLU A 17 9.74 15.93 -21.64
CA GLU A 17 8.63 15.79 -20.70
C GLU A 17 9.04 16.22 -19.29
N GLU A 18 10.21 15.80 -18.81
CA GLU A 18 10.70 16.25 -17.51
C GLU A 18 10.89 17.76 -17.42
N GLU A 19 11.44 18.39 -18.46
CA GLU A 19 11.61 19.83 -18.53
C GLU A 19 10.26 20.56 -18.53
N ARG A 20 9.25 20.02 -19.21
CA ARG A 20 7.88 20.53 -19.10
C ARG A 20 7.34 20.43 -17.69
N ILE A 21 7.43 19.26 -17.04
CA ILE A 21 6.93 19.07 -15.66
C ILE A 21 7.64 20.03 -14.69
N ARG A 22 8.96 20.22 -14.83
CA ARG A 22 9.72 21.16 -13.99
C ARG A 22 9.31 22.63 -14.17
N ASN A 23 8.77 22.99 -15.34
CA ASN A 23 8.39 24.36 -15.68
C ASN A 23 6.88 24.63 -15.59
N ILE A 24 6.06 23.59 -15.36
CA ILE A 24 4.64 23.75 -15.07
C ILE A 24 4.51 24.58 -13.78
N THR A 25 3.67 25.62 -13.85
CA THR A 25 3.45 26.52 -12.71
C THR A 25 2.40 25.98 -11.75
N ASP A 26 2.46 26.37 -10.48
CA ASP A 26 1.46 25.97 -9.46
C ASP A 26 0.03 26.30 -9.90
N GLU A 27 -0.20 27.45 -10.54
CA GLU A 27 -1.52 27.85 -11.05
C GLU A 27 -2.03 26.91 -12.16
N GLU A 28 -1.11 26.41 -12.99
CA GLU A 28 -1.43 25.50 -14.08
C GLU A 28 -1.74 24.08 -13.54
N ILE A 29 -1.05 23.66 -12.47
CA ILE A 29 -1.35 22.44 -11.73
C ILE A 29 -2.74 22.54 -11.08
N GLU A 30 -3.01 23.64 -10.38
CA GLU A 30 -4.30 23.88 -9.71
C GLU A 30 -5.46 23.84 -10.71
N ARG A 31 -5.29 24.46 -11.88
CA ARG A 31 -6.28 24.41 -12.96
C ARG A 31 -6.49 22.98 -13.48
N ALA A 32 -5.41 22.25 -13.73
CA ALA A 32 -5.48 20.86 -14.19
C ALA A 32 -6.21 19.95 -13.18
N VAL A 33 -5.97 20.14 -11.87
CA VAL A 33 -6.66 19.41 -10.80
C VAL A 33 -8.14 19.80 -10.72
N ALA A 34 -8.47 21.09 -10.86
CA ALA A 34 -9.86 21.55 -10.81
C ALA A 34 -10.70 21.03 -11.99
N ASP A 35 -10.09 20.90 -13.16
CA ASP A 35 -10.74 20.41 -14.38
C ASP A 35 -10.80 18.87 -14.45
N ASP A 36 -10.05 18.15 -13.60
CA ASP A 36 -10.03 16.70 -13.54
C ASP A 36 -11.14 16.14 -12.63
N SER A 37 -12.09 15.41 -13.22
CA SER A 37 -13.17 14.75 -12.47
C SER A 37 -12.68 13.67 -11.52
N ASP A 38 -11.57 13.00 -11.83
CA ASP A 38 -11.00 11.93 -10.99
C ASP A 38 -10.25 12.50 -9.78
N ALA A 39 -9.85 13.78 -9.84
CA ALA A 39 -9.21 14.50 -8.75
C ALA A 39 -10.21 15.11 -7.76
N GLN A 40 -11.51 15.11 -8.08
CA GLN A 40 -12.55 15.60 -7.17
C GLN A 40 -12.66 14.69 -5.95
N LEU A 41 -12.57 15.28 -4.75
CA LEU A 41 -12.79 14.55 -3.51
C LEU A 41 -14.25 14.10 -3.42
N PHE A 42 -14.49 12.80 -3.37
CA PHE A 42 -15.82 12.21 -3.17
C PHE A 42 -16.37 12.42 -1.75
N TRP A 43 -15.55 12.94 -0.83
CA TRP A 43 -15.91 13.19 0.57
C TRP A 43 -15.97 14.68 0.84
N THR A 44 -17.01 15.09 1.55
CA THR A 44 -17.14 16.44 2.09
C THR A 44 -16.10 16.70 3.17
N GLU A 45 -15.82 17.98 3.44
CA GLU A 45 -14.88 18.36 4.49
C GLU A 45 -15.31 17.87 5.89
N GLU A 46 -16.61 17.75 6.14
CA GLU A 46 -17.13 17.16 7.38
C GLU A 46 -16.89 15.65 7.45
N GLU A 47 -17.05 14.91 6.34
CA GLU A 47 -16.75 13.47 6.29
C GLU A 47 -15.25 13.21 6.48
N LEU A 48 -14.38 14.03 5.88
CA LEU A 48 -12.94 13.94 6.06
C LEU A 48 -12.51 14.09 7.52
N LYS A 49 -13.15 14.99 8.28
CA LYS A 49 -12.89 15.17 9.71
C LYS A 49 -13.26 13.93 10.55
N THR A 50 -14.14 13.07 10.05
CA THR A 50 -14.55 11.84 10.74
C THR A 50 -13.68 10.63 10.40
N VAL A 51 -12.83 10.72 9.38
CA VAL A 51 -11.93 9.63 8.99
C VAL A 51 -10.94 9.38 10.12
N ARG A 52 -10.99 8.18 10.71
CA ARG A 52 -9.96 7.72 11.64
C ARG A 52 -8.94 6.89 10.91
N LEU A 53 -7.69 7.35 10.90
CA LEU A 53 -6.56 6.55 10.45
C LEU A 53 -6.32 5.41 11.45
N VAL A 54 -6.81 4.22 11.15
CA VAL A 54 -6.54 3.02 11.96
C VAL A 54 -5.23 2.41 11.49
N LEU A 55 -4.13 2.83 12.11
CA LEU A 55 -2.84 2.18 11.90
C LEU A 55 -2.81 0.86 12.67
N PRO A 56 -2.37 -0.25 12.05
CA PRO A 56 -2.16 -1.49 12.78
C PRO A 56 -1.10 -1.25 13.87
N PRO A 57 -1.24 -1.88 15.05
CA PRO A 57 -0.25 -1.76 16.11
C PRO A 57 1.13 -2.24 15.59
N PRO A 58 2.22 -1.67 16.13
CA PRO A 58 3.57 -2.10 15.77
C PRO A 58 3.74 -3.59 16.03
N LYS A 59 4.47 -4.27 15.15
CA LYS A 59 4.78 -5.70 15.31
C LYS A 59 6.01 -5.83 16.18
N GLU A 60 5.95 -6.68 17.18
CA GLU A 60 7.12 -7.03 17.99
C GLU A 60 7.98 -8.07 17.25
N MET A 61 9.28 -7.84 17.21
CA MET A 61 10.23 -8.78 16.62
C MET A 61 10.65 -9.79 17.67
N ILE A 62 10.14 -11.01 17.55
CA ILE A 62 10.48 -12.13 18.43
C ILE A 62 11.07 -13.30 17.64
N SER A 63 11.87 -14.12 18.31
CA SER A 63 12.37 -15.38 17.74
C SER A 63 11.44 -16.51 18.17
N ILE A 64 10.83 -17.19 17.19
CA ILE A 64 9.97 -18.36 17.41
C ILE A 64 10.50 -19.55 16.61
N ARG A 65 10.28 -20.76 17.12
CA ARG A 65 10.54 -21.99 16.38
C ARG A 65 9.24 -22.45 15.71
N LEU A 66 9.35 -22.82 14.44
CA LEU A 66 8.28 -23.40 13.64
C LEU A 66 8.77 -24.73 13.07
N ASP A 67 7.86 -25.66 12.85
CA ASP A 67 8.18 -26.90 12.15
C ASP A 67 8.64 -26.61 10.71
N ALA A 68 9.55 -27.43 10.21
CA ALA A 68 10.22 -27.19 8.94
C ALA A 68 9.24 -27.21 7.76
N ASP A 69 8.30 -28.15 7.77
CA ASP A 69 7.24 -28.33 6.77
C ASP A 69 6.27 -27.15 6.75
N VAL A 70 5.88 -26.65 7.92
CA VAL A 70 5.03 -25.46 8.06
C VAL A 70 5.74 -24.24 7.47
N LEU A 71 7.01 -24.04 7.81
CA LEU A 71 7.79 -22.92 7.29
C LEU A 71 7.97 -23.02 5.77
N GLU A 72 8.25 -24.21 5.24
CA GLU A 72 8.40 -24.47 3.81
C GLU A 72 7.09 -24.19 3.06
N TRP A 73 5.97 -24.67 3.58
CA TRP A 73 4.65 -24.41 3.01
C TRP A 73 4.38 -22.90 2.91
N PHE A 74 4.60 -22.13 3.98
CA PHE A 74 4.43 -20.68 3.94
C PHE A 74 5.39 -19.98 2.97
N ARG A 75 6.66 -20.43 2.89
CA ARG A 75 7.65 -19.88 1.93
C ARG A 75 7.23 -20.13 0.48
N SER A 76 6.58 -21.26 0.18
CA SER A 76 6.08 -21.58 -1.15
C SER A 76 5.05 -20.57 -1.67
N LEU A 77 4.35 -19.86 -0.76
CA LEU A 77 3.40 -18.79 -1.08
C LEU A 77 4.07 -17.47 -1.50
N GLY A 78 5.40 -17.43 -1.57
CA GLY A 78 6.19 -16.31 -2.04
C GLY A 78 6.38 -15.17 -1.02
N LYS A 79 6.66 -13.97 -1.53
CA LYS A 79 6.95 -12.78 -0.70
C LYS A 79 5.79 -12.51 0.28
N GLY A 80 6.15 -12.18 1.52
CA GLY A 80 5.17 -11.91 2.58
C GLY A 80 4.71 -13.15 3.36
N TYR A 81 5.41 -14.27 3.26
CA TYR A 81 5.10 -15.48 4.04
C TYR A 81 5.02 -15.21 5.56
N GLN A 82 5.89 -14.35 6.11
CA GLN A 82 5.84 -13.93 7.52
C GLN A 82 4.54 -13.20 7.86
N THR A 83 4.04 -12.34 6.97
CA THR A 83 2.75 -11.66 7.13
C THR A 83 1.61 -12.66 7.16
N ARG A 84 1.66 -13.69 6.31
CA ARG A 84 0.65 -14.76 6.28
C ARG A 84 0.66 -15.60 7.56
N ILE A 85 1.83 -15.95 8.08
CA ILE A 85 1.97 -16.62 9.38
C ILE A 85 1.25 -15.80 10.46
N ASN A 86 1.54 -14.50 10.53
CA ASN A 86 0.91 -13.62 11.51
C ASN A 86 -0.62 -13.48 11.33
N MET A 87 -1.13 -13.51 10.09
CA MET A 87 -2.57 -13.49 9.83
C MET A 87 -3.27 -14.74 10.37
N VAL A 88 -2.68 -15.92 10.17
CA VAL A 88 -3.23 -17.18 10.70
C VAL A 88 -3.26 -17.15 12.23
N LEU A 89 -2.16 -16.74 12.86
CA LEU A 89 -2.10 -16.59 14.33
C LEU A 89 -3.13 -15.60 14.87
N ARG A 90 -3.31 -14.47 14.18
CA ARG A 90 -4.33 -13.47 14.55
C ARG A 90 -5.73 -14.06 14.44
N HIS A 91 -6.06 -14.70 13.32
CA HIS A 91 -7.38 -15.28 13.12
C HIS A 91 -7.72 -16.28 14.22
N PHE A 92 -6.77 -17.19 14.52
CA PHE A 92 -6.92 -18.15 15.61
C PHE A 92 -7.14 -17.50 16.98
N MET A 93 -6.42 -16.41 17.27
CA MET A 93 -6.61 -15.63 18.50
C MET A 93 -8.00 -14.98 18.57
N GLU A 94 -8.47 -14.35 17.50
CA GLU A 94 -9.78 -13.65 17.48
C GLU A 94 -10.95 -14.62 17.63
N THR A 95 -10.88 -15.78 16.96
CA THR A 95 -11.89 -16.84 17.12
C THR A 95 -12.03 -17.26 18.58
N ARG A 96 -10.92 -17.43 19.30
CA ARG A 96 -10.93 -17.83 20.72
C ARG A 96 -11.28 -16.73 21.71
N LYS A 97 -11.12 -15.46 21.34
CA LYS A 97 -11.54 -14.33 22.18
C LYS A 97 -13.04 -14.09 22.12
N SER A 98 -13.70 -14.62 21.10
CA SER A 98 -15.12 -14.44 20.84
C SER A 98 -15.98 -15.58 21.39
N ASP A 99 -15.36 -16.61 21.98
CA ASP A 99 -15.97 -17.70 22.78
C ASP A 99 -15.96 -17.33 24.27
#